data_AF-A0A1Y2T6T6-F1
#
_entry.id   AF-A0A1Y2T6T6-F1
#
_cell.length_a   1.000
_cell.length_b   1.000
_cell.length_c   1.000
_cell.angle_alpha   90.00
_cell.angle_beta   90.00
_cell.angle_gamma   90.00
#
_symmetry.space_group_name_H-M   'P 1'
#
loop_
_entity.id
_entity.type
_entity.pdbx_description
1 polymer ?
#
loop_
_entity_poly.entity_id
_entity_poly.type
_entity_poly.pdbx_seq_one_letter_code
_entity_poly.pdbx_strand_id
1 'polypeptide(L)'
;MLDTRNHPKAVFRIEGAEGDPVLTEGQEVPIRLTGTMTIKGVDRPLTFEGTAKLAGGVLTLTAQTTFAMTDFGVDPPNIANFVAVEDEVTVSVTFVGQAQS
;
A
#
# COMPACT_ATOMS: atom_id res chain seq x y z
N MET A 1 18.60 2.87 -5.89
CA MET A 1 18.89 3.62 -4.62
C MET A 1 17.71 4.54 -4.29
N LEU A 2 17.28 4.60 -3.03
CA LEU A 2 16.03 5.29 -2.62
C LEU A 2 16.16 6.81 -2.30
N ASP A 3 17.37 7.36 -2.25
CA ASP A 3 17.63 8.78 -1.96
C ASP A 3 16.91 9.33 -0.70
N THR A 4 17.02 8.59 0.41
CA THR A 4 16.31 8.88 1.66
C THR A 4 16.69 10.20 2.33
N ARG A 5 17.79 10.84 1.92
CA ARG A 5 18.17 12.18 2.41
C ARG A 5 17.25 13.27 1.87
N ASN A 6 16.89 13.19 0.58
CA ASN A 6 15.99 14.16 -0.05
C ASN A 6 14.53 13.70 0.00
N HIS A 7 14.30 12.39 0.05
CA HIS A 7 12.98 11.77 0.07
C HIS A 7 12.85 10.79 1.24
N PRO A 8 12.68 11.29 2.49
CA PRO A 8 12.71 10.45 3.69
C PRO A 8 11.49 9.55 3.84
N LYS A 9 10.45 9.73 3.02
CA LYS A 9 9.18 9.00 3.10
C LYS A 9 8.76 8.53 1.72
N ALA A 10 8.18 7.32 1.68
CA ALA A 10 7.23 6.94 0.65
C ALA A 10 5.83 7.30 1.15
N VAL A 11 4.98 7.84 0.29
CA VAL A 11 3.65 8.33 0.66
C VAL A 11 2.62 7.80 -0.32
N PHE A 12 1.62 7.08 0.18
CA PHE A 12 0.42 6.75 -0.59
C PHE A 12 -0.69 7.71 -0.18
N ARG A 13 -1.21 8.49 -1.14
CA ARG A 13 -2.35 9.38 -0.95
C ARG A 13 -3.58 8.77 -1.59
N ILE A 14 -4.54 8.37 -0.75
CA ILE A 14 -5.82 7.81 -1.19
C ILE A 14 -6.63 8.93 -1.87
N GLU A 15 -7.16 8.63 -3.04
CA GLU A 15 -8.02 9.51 -3.85
C GLU A 15 -9.43 8.93 -3.99
N GLY A 16 -9.57 7.61 -3.91
CA GLY A 16 -10.84 6.92 -3.94
C GLY A 16 -10.83 5.64 -3.10
N ALA A 17 -12.00 5.28 -2.58
CA ALA A 17 -12.24 4.02 -1.92
C ALA A 17 -13.52 3.41 -2.49
N GLU A 18 -13.42 2.18 -2.97
CA GLU A 18 -14.54 1.36 -3.44
C GLU A 18 -14.70 0.17 -2.51
N GLY A 19 -15.94 -0.26 -2.30
CA GLY A 19 -16.30 -1.35 -1.39
C GLY A 19 -17.75 -1.24 -0.95
N ASP A 20 -18.22 -2.23 -0.19
CA ASP A 20 -19.53 -2.14 0.44
C ASP A 20 -19.52 -1.00 1.48
N PRO A 21 -20.36 0.05 1.34
CA PRO A 21 -20.41 1.13 2.31
C PRO A 21 -20.96 0.67 3.67
N VAL A 22 -21.61 -0.49 3.73
CA VAL A 22 -22.18 -1.05 4.95
C VAL A 22 -21.24 -2.14 5.49
N LEU A 23 -20.56 -1.81 6.59
CA LEU A 23 -19.79 -2.78 7.37
C LEU A 23 -20.72 -3.46 8.37
N THR A 24 -21.16 -4.68 8.06
CA THR A 24 -21.84 -5.53 9.04
C THR A 24 -20.83 -5.99 10.09
N GLU A 25 -21.23 -5.89 11.36
CA GLU A 25 -20.41 -6.28 12.51
C GLU A 25 -19.81 -7.69 12.34
N GLY A 26 -18.48 -7.78 12.47
CA GLY A 26 -17.73 -9.03 12.38
C GLY A 26 -17.52 -9.58 10.97
N GLN A 27 -18.14 -9.01 9.94
CA GLN A 27 -17.98 -9.46 8.55
C GLN A 27 -16.79 -8.76 7.87
N GLU A 28 -16.07 -9.51 7.04
CA GLU A 28 -15.06 -8.96 6.14
C GLU A 28 -15.72 -8.62 4.81
N VAL A 29 -15.50 -7.40 4.33
CA VAL A 29 -15.95 -6.95 3.01
C VAL A 29 -14.72 -6.60 2.15
N PRO A 30 -14.75 -6.90 0.84
CA PRO A 30 -13.68 -6.48 -0.05
C PRO A 30 -13.67 -4.97 -0.20
N ILE A 31 -12.46 -4.41 -0.28
CA ILE A 31 -12.22 -2.98 -0.54
C ILE A 31 -11.15 -2.81 -1.61
N ARG A 32 -11.23 -1.69 -2.32
CA ARG A 32 -10.24 -1.23 -3.29
C ARG A 32 -9.94 0.24 -3.02
N LEU A 33 -8.69 0.56 -2.72
CA LEU A 33 -8.20 1.91 -2.46
C LEU A 33 -7.37 2.38 -3.64
N THR A 34 -7.83 3.38 -4.36
CA THR A 34 -7.12 4.00 -5.48
C THR A 34 -6.45 5.28 -5.03
N GLY A 35 -5.26 5.55 -5.55
CA GLY A 35 -4.55 6.78 -5.23
C GLY A 35 -3.18 6.89 -5.87
N THR A 36 -2.47 7.92 -5.46
CA THR A 36 -1.12 8.21 -5.94
C THR A 36 -0.10 7.75 -4.91
N MET A 37 0.85 6.92 -5.34
CA MET A 37 2.03 6.53 -4.58
C MET A 37 3.22 7.38 -5.03
N THR A 38 3.90 8.00 -4.07
CA THR A 38 5.13 8.75 -4.27
C THR A 38 6.30 8.00 -3.64
N ILE A 39 7.25 7.56 -4.44
CA ILE A 39 8.52 6.97 -3.98
C ILE A 39 9.67 7.74 -4.64
N LYS A 40 10.62 8.23 -3.85
CA LYS A 40 11.79 8.99 -4.36
C LYS A 40 11.38 10.18 -5.25
N GLY A 41 10.26 10.84 -4.90
CA GLY A 41 9.71 11.96 -5.67
C GLY A 41 9.08 11.59 -7.01
N VAL A 42 8.92 10.30 -7.32
CA VAL A 42 8.23 9.81 -8.51
C VAL A 42 6.82 9.39 -8.13
N ASP A 43 5.83 9.95 -8.82
CA ASP A 43 4.41 9.66 -8.62
C ASP A 43 3.91 8.58 -9.58
N ARG A 44 3.18 7.59 -9.06
CA ARG A 44 2.48 6.57 -9.86
C ARG A 44 1.10 6.28 -9.29
N PRO A 45 0.07 6.10 -10.13
CA PRO A 45 -1.22 5.61 -9.67
C PRO A 45 -1.08 4.15 -9.25
N LEU A 46 -1.51 3.82 -8.03
CA LEU A 46 -1.58 2.44 -7.54
C LEU A 46 -2.98 2.15 -6.99
N THR A 47 -3.34 0.87 -7.03
CA THR A 47 -4.51 0.35 -6.35
C THR A 47 -4.06 -0.61 -5.25
N PHE A 48 -4.54 -0.40 -4.03
CA PHE A 48 -4.47 -1.38 -2.96
C PHE A 48 -5.78 -2.15 -2.87
N GLU A 49 -5.72 -3.47 -2.97
CA GLU A 49 -6.88 -4.36 -2.86
C GLU A 49 -6.82 -5.13 -1.54
N GLY A 50 -7.96 -5.36 -0.90
CA GLY A 50 -7.96 -5.98 0.41
C GLY A 50 -9.34 -6.14 1.04
N THR A 51 -9.38 -6.20 2.36
CA THR A 51 -10.60 -6.34 3.15
C THR A 51 -10.71 -5.30 4.26
N ALA A 52 -11.95 -4.97 4.60
CA ALA A 52 -12.32 -4.18 5.77
C ALA A 52 -13.21 -5.01 6.71
N LYS A 53 -13.03 -4.81 8.02
CA LYS A 53 -13.85 -5.43 9.06
C LYS A 53 -14.10 -4.44 10.18
N LEU A 54 -15.38 -4.26 10.55
CA LEU A 54 -15.77 -3.55 11.76
C LEU A 54 -16.15 -4.58 12.83
N ALA A 55 -15.48 -4.55 13.99
CA ALA A 55 -15.79 -5.42 15.11
C ALA A 55 -15.50 -4.74 16.44
N GLY A 56 -16.47 -4.69 17.36
CA GLY A 56 -16.35 -4.08 18.67
C GLY A 56 -16.02 -2.58 18.61
N GLY A 57 -16.48 -1.87 17.57
CA GLY A 57 -16.12 -0.48 17.31
C GLY A 57 -14.71 -0.28 16.74
N VAL A 58 -14.00 -1.37 16.41
CA VAL A 58 -12.67 -1.36 15.80
C VAL A 58 -12.78 -1.64 14.31
N LEU A 59 -12.29 -0.71 13.50
CA LEU A 59 -12.10 -0.90 12.08
C LEU A 59 -10.71 -1.48 11.82
N THR A 60 -10.65 -2.65 11.20
CA THR A 60 -9.42 -3.25 10.67
C THR A 60 -9.49 -3.26 9.15
N LEU A 61 -8.47 -2.69 8.50
CA LEU A 61 -8.29 -2.74 7.05
C LEU A 61 -7.00 -3.50 6.76
N THR A 62 -7.04 -4.48 5.87
CA THR A 62 -5.83 -5.13 5.35
C THR A 62 -5.84 -5.01 3.84
N ALA A 63 -4.79 -4.46 3.26
CA ALA A 63 -4.72 -4.28 1.81
C ALA A 63 -3.30 -4.47 1.29
N GLN A 64 -3.20 -4.86 0.02
CA GLN A 64 -1.94 -5.08 -0.66
C GLN A 64 -1.92 -4.48 -2.06
N THR A 65 -0.72 -4.17 -2.53
CA THR A 65 -0.46 -3.82 -3.92
C THR A 65 0.89 -4.40 -4.34
N THR A 66 1.07 -4.53 -5.65
CA THR A 66 2.30 -5.03 -6.25
C THR A 66 2.71 -4.10 -7.39
N PHE A 67 4.00 -3.77 -7.46
CA PHE A 67 4.55 -2.87 -8.48
C PHE A 67 6.03 -3.20 -8.75
N ALA A 68 6.59 -2.69 -9.84
CA ALA A 68 8.01 -2.84 -10.14
C ALA A 68 8.84 -1.70 -9.51
N MET A 69 10.03 -1.99 -8.95
CA MET A 69 10.93 -0.93 -8.45
C MET A 69 11.30 0.06 -9.56
N THR A 70 11.45 -0.45 -10.78
CA THR A 70 11.74 0.33 -11.99
C THR A 70 10.66 1.34 -12.33
N ASP A 71 9.39 1.12 -11.97
CA ASP A 71 8.31 2.10 -12.16
C ASP A 71 8.62 3.43 -11.45
N PHE A 72 9.37 3.36 -10.34
CA PHE A 72 9.78 4.50 -9.53
C PHE A 72 11.25 4.92 -9.75
N GLY A 73 11.91 4.39 -10.79
CA GLY A 73 13.31 4.69 -11.09
C GLY A 73 14.28 4.20 -10.02
N VAL A 74 13.96 3.04 -9.44
CA VAL A 74 14.81 2.31 -8.50
C VAL A 74 15.25 1.03 -9.18
N ASP A 75 16.52 0.94 -9.54
CA ASP A 75 17.06 -0.30 -10.09
C ASP A 75 17.14 -1.38 -9.00
N PRO A 76 16.71 -2.62 -9.28
CA PRO A 76 16.88 -3.75 -8.38
C PRO A 76 18.37 -3.96 -8.04
N PRO A 77 18.69 -4.30 -6.78
CA PRO A 77 20.06 -4.61 -6.41
C PRO A 77 20.60 -5.80 -7.23
N ASN A 78 21.71 -5.58 -7.94
CA ASN A 78 22.48 -6.65 -8.54
C ASN A 78 23.76 -6.85 -7.73
N ILE A 79 23.81 -7.91 -6.92
CA ILE A 79 25.05 -8.30 -6.23
C ILE A 79 25.82 -9.20 -7.18
N ALA A 80 26.91 -8.65 -7.73
CA ALA A 80 27.78 -9.33 -8.69
C ALA A 80 28.07 -10.78 -8.25
N ASN A 81 27.59 -11.73 -9.06
CA ASN A 81 27.82 -13.19 -9.02
C ASN A 81 27.11 -14.04 -7.94
N PHE A 82 26.04 -13.58 -7.27
CA PHE A 82 25.38 -14.44 -6.25
C PHE A 82 23.84 -14.53 -6.34
N VAL A 83 23.11 -13.41 -6.34
CA VAL A 83 21.63 -13.40 -6.33
C VAL A 83 21.11 -12.12 -7.01
N ALA A 84 20.23 -12.25 -8.00
CA ALA A 84 19.43 -11.15 -8.53
C ALA A 84 18.17 -11.01 -7.66
N VAL A 85 17.88 -9.79 -7.21
CA VAL A 85 16.60 -9.49 -6.56
C VAL A 85 15.56 -9.24 -7.64
N GLU A 86 14.37 -9.82 -7.49
CA GLU A 86 13.25 -9.56 -8.40
C GLU A 86 12.84 -8.08 -8.35
N ASP A 87 12.46 -7.52 -9.50
CA ASP A 87 12.01 -6.13 -9.61
C ASP A 87 10.64 -5.92 -8.94
N GLU A 88 9.89 -7.00 -8.74
CA GLU A 88 8.58 -6.97 -8.14
C GLU A 88 8.64 -6.70 -6.63
N VAL A 89 7.86 -5.72 -6.18
CA VAL A 89 7.66 -5.38 -4.77
C VAL A 89 6.18 -5.54 -4.44
N THR A 90 5.90 -6.38 -3.44
CA THR A 90 4.57 -6.44 -2.82
C THR A 90 4.59 -5.67 -1.50
N VAL A 91 3.65 -4.75 -1.35
CA VAL A 91 3.44 -3.98 -0.11
C VAL A 91 2.12 -4.41 0.50
N SER A 92 2.16 -4.88 1.75
CA SER A 92 0.97 -5.16 2.55
C SER A 92 0.86 -4.16 3.70
N VAL A 93 -0.34 -3.66 3.93
CA VAL A 93 -0.64 -2.70 4.99
C VAL A 93 -1.81 -3.24 5.81
N THR A 94 -1.67 -3.21 7.13
CA THR A 94 -2.77 -3.38 8.07
C THR A 94 -2.96 -2.09 8.85
N PHE A 95 -4.17 -1.54 8.78
CA PHE A 95 -4.61 -0.40 9.58
C PHE A 95 -5.62 -0.87 10.62
N VAL A 96 -5.46 -0.39 11.86
CA VAL A 96 -6.40 -0.64 12.95
C VAL A 96 -6.75 0.72 13.55
N GLY A 97 -8.04 1.05 13.57
CA GLY A 97 -8.54 2.32 14.08
C GLY A 97 -9.83 2.14 14.88
N GLN A 98 -10.04 3.04 15.83
CA GLN A 98 -11.30 3.19 16.55
C GLN A 98 -11.73 4.65 16.44
N ALA A 99 -13.05 4.90 16.39
CA ALA A 99 -13.55 6.26 16.49
C ALA A 99 -13.17 6.83 17.86
N GLN A 100 -12.49 7.97 17.87
CA GLN A 100 -12.14 8.66 19.10
C GLN A 100 -13.37 9.45 19.58
N SER A 101 -13.82 9.14 20.79
CA SER A 101 -14.93 9.83 21.46
C SER A 101 -14.55 11.18 22.05
#